data_AF-A0A7W0CT15-F1
#
_entry.id   AF-A0A7W0CT15-F1
#
_cell.length_a   1.000
_cell.length_b   1.000
_cell.length_c   1.000
_cell.angle_alpha   90.00
_cell.angle_beta   90.00
_cell.angle_gamma   90.00
#
_symmetry.space_group_name_H-M   'P 1'
#
loop_
_entity.id
_entity.type
_entity.pdbx_description
1 polymer ?
#
loop_
_entity_poly.entity_id
_entity_poly.type
_entity_poly.pdbx_seq_one_letter_code
_entity_poly.pdbx_strand_id
1 'polypeptide(L)' 'MTYRSLFAGIPWVCVVCDGGEISAPGDEPPSPPICPSCVRLQVSEVLATLEVAP' A
#
# COMPACT_ATOMS: atom_id res chain seq x y z
N MET A 1 -20.23 -13.91 -20.56
CA MET A 1 -19.75 -12.87 -19.62
C MET A 1 -19.39 -13.58 -18.33
N THR A 2 -18.10 -13.80 -18.08
CA THR A 2 -17.62 -14.69 -17.01
C THR A 2 -17.60 -13.92 -15.69
N TYR A 3 -18.62 -14.11 -14.85
CA TYR A 3 -18.68 -13.58 -13.48
C TYR A 3 -17.69 -14.37 -12.60
N ARG A 4 -16.42 -13.95 -12.59
CA ARG A 4 -15.35 -14.58 -11.82
C ARG A 4 -15.28 -13.94 -10.42
N SER A 5 -16.30 -14.20 -9.62
CA SER A 5 -16.44 -13.67 -8.26
C SER A 5 -16.49 -14.82 -7.26
N LEU A 6 -15.34 -15.26 -6.78
CA LEU A 6 -15.21 -16.02 -5.53
C LEU A 6 -13.81 -15.71 -4.95
N PHE A 7 -13.75 -14.83 -3.93
CA PHE A 7 -12.56 -14.51 -3.09
C PHE A 7 -11.48 -13.55 -3.61
N ALA A 8 -11.83 -12.52 -4.40
CA ALA A 8 -10.85 -11.52 -4.88
C ALA A 8 -10.61 -10.36 -3.90
N GLY A 9 -10.38 -10.65 -2.61
CA GLY A 9 -9.94 -9.64 -1.64
C GLY A 9 -10.82 -8.38 -1.47
N ILE A 10 -10.33 -7.39 -0.72
CA ILE A 10 -10.94 -6.06 -0.60
C ILE A 10 -10.07 -5.08 -1.40
N PRO A 11 -10.57 -4.52 -2.52
CA PRO A 11 -9.81 -3.53 -3.27
C PRO A 11 -9.77 -2.20 -2.52
N TRP A 12 -8.63 -1.52 -2.55
CA TRP A 12 -8.45 -0.20 -1.96
C TRP A 12 -7.42 0.62 -2.74
N VAL A 13 -7.35 1.92 -2.47
CA VAL A 13 -6.48 2.87 -3.17
C VAL A 13 -5.49 3.49 -2.19
N CYS A 14 -4.22 3.51 -2.58
CA CYS A 14 -3.18 4.20 -1.83
C CYS A 14 -3.40 5.71 -1.85
N VAL A 15 -3.46 6.35 -0.68
CA VAL A 15 -3.67 7.81 -0.57
C VAL A 15 -2.46 8.65 -1.00
N VAL A 16 -1.31 8.01 -1.27
CA VAL A 16 -0.07 8.70 -1.66
C VAL A 16 0.13 8.69 -3.18
N CYS A 17 -0.14 7.57 -3.85
CA CYS A 17 0.16 7.39 -5.27
C CYS A 17 -1.06 7.07 -6.14
N ASP A 18 -2.26 7.01 -5.55
CA ASP A 18 -3.51 6.59 -6.21
C ASP A 18 -3.44 5.18 -6.84
N GLY A 19 -2.47 4.37 -6.44
CA GLY A 19 -2.31 2.98 -6.88
C GLY A 19 -3.38 2.07 -6.28
N GLY A 20 -3.92 1.17 -7.11
CA GLY A 20 -4.90 0.17 -6.70
C GLY A 20 -4.25 -1.07 -6.10
N GLU A 21 -4.71 -1.47 -4.91
CA GLU A 21 -4.23 -2.61 -4.14
C GLU A 21 -5.39 -3.53 -3.77
N ILE A 22 -5.09 -4.77 -3.38
CA ILE A 22 -6.08 -5.77 -2.96
C ILE A 22 -5.62 -6.40 -1.64
N SER A 23 -6.38 -6.20 -0.57
CA SER A 23 -6.19 -6.91 0.70
C SER A 23 -6.76 -8.31 0.62
N ALA A 24 -6.19 -9.27 1.37
CA ALA A 24 -6.77 -10.60 1.47
C ALA A 24 -8.19 -10.54 2.07
N PRO A 25 -9.08 -11.49 1.73
CA PRO A 25 -10.42 -11.52 2.32
C PRO A 25 -10.33 -11.70 3.83
N GLY A 26 -10.91 -10.76 4.58
CA GLY A 26 -10.88 -10.73 6.04
C GLY A 26 -9.78 -9.84 6.64
N ASP A 27 -8.82 -9.38 5.83
CA ASP A 27 -7.88 -8.35 6.25
C ASP A 27 -8.46 -6.96 6.02
N GLU A 28 -8.31 -6.08 7.01
CA GLU A 28 -8.60 -4.66 6.84
C GLU A 28 -7.44 -4.01 6.05
N PRO A 29 -7.72 -3.11 5.10
CA PRO A 29 -6.68 -2.27 4.52
C PRO A 29 -5.93 -1.49 5.61
N PRO A 30 -4.64 -1.17 5.41
CA PRO A 30 -3.87 -0.44 6.40
C PRO A 30 -4.51 0.92 6.72
N SER A 31 -4.35 1.39 7.96
CA SER A 31 -4.77 2.73 8.39
C SER A 31 -3.55 3.52 8.87
N PRO A 32 -3.10 4.56 8.13
CA PRO A 32 -3.67 5.08 6.88
C PRO A 32 -3.49 4.13 5.67
N PRO A 33 -4.34 4.21 4.63
CA PRO A 33 -4.27 3.35 3.45
C PRO A 33 -3.09 3.73 2.54
N ILE A 34 -1.89 3.28 2.93
CA ILE A 34 -0.64 3.51 2.20
C ILE A 34 -0.09 2.16 1.71
N CYS A 35 0.21 2.06 0.41
CA CYS A 35 0.73 0.83 -0.18
C CYS A 35 2.18 0.54 0.27
N PRO A 36 2.60 -0.74 0.28
CA PRO A 36 3.95 -1.14 0.71
C PRO A 36 5.07 -0.42 -0.04
N SER A 37 4.85 -0.11 -1.32
CA SER A 37 5.81 0.64 -2.14
C SER A 37 6.03 2.06 -1.60
N CYS A 38 4.95 2.80 -1.31
CA CYS A 38 5.04 4.14 -0.74
C CYS A 38 5.64 4.14 0.67
N VAL A 39 5.35 3.12 1.49
CA VAL A 39 5.99 2.95 2.80
C VAL A 39 7.51 2.77 2.64
N ARG A 40 7.95 1.91 1.71
CA ARG A 40 9.38 1.70 1.46
C ARG A 40 10.09 2.96 0.96
N LEU A 41 9.44 3.73 0.09
CA LEU A 41 9.97 5.01 -0.38
C LEU A 41 10.18 5.99 0.79
N GLN A 42 9.18 6.17 1.65
CA GLN A 42 9.31 7.02 2.82
C GLN A 42 10.44 6.58 3.76
N VAL A 43 10.56 5.27 4.02
CA VAL A 43 11.66 4.74 4.84
C VAL A 43 13.01 5.03 4.19
N SER A 44 13.14 4.86 2.87
CA SER A 44 14.39 5.14 2.16
C SER A 44 14.77 6.63 2.18
N GLU A 45 13.80 7.53 2.07
CA GLU A 45 14.02 8.98 2.16
C GLU A 45 14.47 9.40 3.57
N VAL A 46 13.84 8.84 4.60
CA VAL A 46 14.22 9.08 5.99
C VAL A 46 15.64 8.57 6.26
N LEU A 47 15.97 7.35 5.83
CA LEU A 47 17.32 6.80 6.00
C LEU A 47 18.36 7.67 5.30
N ALA A 48 18.12 8.09 4.05
CA ALA A 48 19.01 8.99 3.33
C ALA A 48 19.18 10.34 4.06
N THR A 49 18.13 10.86 4.69
CA THR A 49 18.20 12.10 5.48
C THR A 49 19.04 11.90 6.75
N LEU A 50 18.93 10.75 7.41
CA LEU A 50 19.69 10.43 8.63
C LEU A 50 21.17 10.16 8.32
N GLU A 51 21.50 9.53 7.19
CA GLU A 51 22.88 9.28 6.76
C GLU A 51 23.62 10.56 6.36
N VAL A 52 22.89 11.62 6.01
CA VAL A 52 23.44 12.94 5.64
C VAL A 52 23.52 13.89 6.83
N ALA A 53 22.92 13.54 7.99
CA ALA A 53 22.99 14.36 9.19
C ALA A 53 24.40 14.26 9.83
N PRO A 54 25.15 15.38 9.95
CA PRO A 54 26.50 15.40 10.54
C PRO A 54 26.51 15.19 12.06
#